data_AF-A0AAW6WCT7-F1
#
_entry.id   AF-A0AAW6WCT7-F1
#
_cell.length_a   1.000
_cell.length_b   1.000
_cell.length_c   1.000
_cell.angle_alpha   90.00
_cell.angle_beta   90.00
_cell.angle_gamma   90.00
#
_symmetry.space_group_name_H-M   'P 1'
#
loop_
_entity.id
_entity.type
_entity.pdbx_description
1 polymer ?
#
loop_
_entity_poly.entity_id
_entity_poly.type
_entity_poly.pdbx_seq_one_letter_code
_entity_poly.pdbx_strand_id
1 'polypeptide(L)'
;MEQTTTGSQIGLEILKIVLPFFLAIVVHYLTLRYEEKKYQRSVLRERVEKAYSKFYISFSFGLVTIMANENEIMSDYEFLKNFSQLSKFLVENISYFEKASQERIAAFHTNYTIVEAAIKANHDVEKELKTLRKNAIAICNGILIEYRHLCSKLKMPEPAIRNI
;
A
#
# COMPACT_ATOMS: atom_id res chain seq x y z
N MET A 1 -43.99 -33.67 53.33
CA MET A 1 -44.26 -32.31 52.81
C MET A 1 -43.27 -32.08 51.68
N GLU A 2 -43.68 -32.38 50.45
CA GLU A 2 -42.83 -32.19 49.26
C GLU A 2 -42.93 -30.73 48.82
N GLN A 3 -41.79 -30.05 48.76
CA GLN A 3 -41.69 -28.69 48.27
C GLN A 3 -41.78 -28.72 46.74
N THR A 4 -42.83 -28.11 46.20
CA THR A 4 -42.96 -27.84 44.76
C THR A 4 -41.96 -26.76 44.36
N THR A 5 -40.79 -27.16 43.88
CA THR A 5 -39.83 -26.27 43.22
C THR A 5 -40.53 -25.65 42.02
N THR A 6 -40.92 -24.38 42.14
CA THR A 6 -41.67 -23.67 41.10
C THR A 6 -40.78 -23.54 39.87
N GLY A 7 -41.30 -23.79 38.66
CA GLY A 7 -40.51 -23.80 37.42
C GLY A 7 -39.66 -22.55 37.18
N SER A 8 -39.97 -21.44 37.85
CA SER A 8 -39.17 -20.21 37.92
C SER A 8 -37.81 -20.38 38.62
N GLN A 9 -37.68 -21.20 39.65
CA GLN A 9 -36.40 -21.47 40.33
C GLN A 9 -35.45 -22.30 39.46
N ILE A 10 -35.99 -23.27 38.72
CA ILE A 10 -35.21 -24.09 37.77
C ILE A 10 -34.69 -23.20 36.62
N GLY A 11 -35.53 -22.31 36.08
CA GLY A 11 -35.11 -21.36 35.04
C GLY A 11 -34.01 -20.40 35.50
N LEU A 12 -34.07 -19.93 36.76
CA LEU A 12 -33.05 -19.09 37.38
C LEU A 12 -31.71 -19.82 37.53
N GLU A 13 -31.72 -21.08 37.97
CA GLU A 13 -30.52 -21.92 38.08
C GLU A 13 -29.88 -22.19 36.70
N ILE A 14 -30.69 -22.48 35.67
CA ILE A 14 -30.21 -22.66 34.30
C ILE A 14 -29.58 -21.35 33.78
N LEU A 15 -30.22 -20.20 33.99
CA LEU A 15 -29.69 -18.90 33.60
C LEU A 15 -28.36 -18.58 34.28
N LYS A 16 -28.21 -18.88 35.58
CA LYS A 16 -26.95 -18.68 36.32
C LYS A 16 -25.80 -19.50 35.72
N ILE A 17 -26.09 -20.71 35.22
CA ILE A 17 -25.10 -21.56 34.57
C ILE A 17 -24.80 -21.02 33.18
N VAL A 18 -25.81 -20.65 32.40
CA VAL A 18 -25.70 -20.37 30.96
C VAL A 18 -25.20 -18.95 30.64
N LEU A 19 -25.57 -17.93 31.42
CA LEU A 19 -25.14 -16.54 31.19
C LEU A 19 -23.60 -16.37 31.13
N PRO A 20 -22.83 -16.95 32.07
CA PRO A 20 -21.37 -16.86 32.05
C PRO A 20 -20.75 -17.42 30.76
N PHE A 21 -21.29 -18.51 30.21
CA PHE A 21 -20.80 -19.07 28.94
C PHE A 21 -21.06 -18.14 27.77
N PHE A 22 -22.26 -17.56 27.67
CA PHE A 22 -22.55 -16.57 26.63
C PHE A 22 -21.66 -15.34 26.76
N LEU A 23 -21.44 -14.84 27.98
CA LEU A 23 -20.55 -13.71 28.22
C LEU A 23 -19.11 -14.04 27.80
N ALA A 24 -18.61 -15.22 28.13
CA ALA A 24 -17.27 -15.67 27.74
C ALA A 24 -17.11 -15.75 26.21
N ILE A 25 -18.11 -16.26 25.48
CA ILE A 25 -18.11 -16.30 24.02
C ILE A 25 -18.08 -14.89 23.43
N VAL A 26 -18.91 -13.98 23.95
CA VAL A 26 -18.95 -12.59 23.49
C VAL A 26 -17.62 -11.90 23.76
N VAL A 27 -17.07 -12.05 24.96
CA VAL A 27 -15.75 -11.49 25.32
C VAL A 27 -14.66 -12.04 24.41
N HIS A 28 -14.63 -13.36 24.19
CA HIS A 28 -13.66 -13.99 23.30
C HIS A 28 -13.76 -13.45 21.87
N TYR A 29 -14.98 -13.35 21.34
CA TYR A 29 -15.22 -12.81 20.00
C TYR A 29 -14.78 -11.35 19.88
N LEU A 30 -15.09 -10.52 20.88
CA LEU A 30 -14.68 -9.12 20.92
C LEU A 30 -13.15 -8.99 21.02
N THR A 31 -12.50 -9.82 21.83
CA THR A 31 -11.04 -9.88 21.95
C THR A 31 -10.39 -10.27 20.62
N LEU A 32 -10.86 -11.34 19.97
CA LEU A 32 -10.36 -11.75 18.66
C LEU A 32 -10.51 -10.64 17.62
N ARG A 33 -11.69 -10.02 17.54
CA ARG A 33 -11.94 -8.87 16.66
C ARG A 33 -11.01 -7.69 16.96
N TYR A 34 -10.72 -7.45 18.23
CA TYR A 34 -9.81 -6.38 18.65
C TYR A 34 -8.35 -6.69 18.27
N GLU A 35 -7.90 -7.92 18.50
CA GLU A 35 -6.57 -8.40 18.11
C GLU A 35 -6.37 -8.38 16.61
N GLU A 36 -7.35 -8.87 15.84
CA GLU A 36 -7.35 -8.81 14.38
C GLU A 36 -7.23 -7.36 13.88
N LYS A 37 -8.02 -6.45 14.43
CA LYS A 37 -7.93 -5.01 14.12
C LYS A 37 -6.56 -4.43 14.46
N LYS A 38 -5.98 -4.81 15.60
CA LYS A 38 -4.64 -4.37 16.03
C LYS A 38 -3.57 -4.87 15.07
N TYR A 39 -3.64 -6.14 14.68
CA TYR A 39 -2.74 -6.75 13.72
C TYR A 39 -2.84 -6.09 12.35
N GLN A 40 -4.06 -5.94 11.81
CA GLN A 40 -4.29 -5.25 10.54
C GLN A 40 -3.72 -3.83 10.58
N ARG A 41 -3.98 -3.07 11.65
CA ARG A 41 -3.43 -1.72 11.81
C ARG A 41 -1.90 -1.70 11.85
N SER A 42 -1.28 -2.71 12.44
CA SER A 42 0.18 -2.88 12.45
C SER A 42 0.73 -3.13 11.04
N VAL A 43 0.12 -4.04 10.28
CA VAL A 43 0.51 -4.35 8.89
C VAL A 43 0.38 -3.11 8.00
N LEU A 44 -0.72 -2.35 8.14
CA LEU A 44 -0.91 -1.12 7.38
C LEU A 44 0.16 -0.06 7.73
N ARG A 45 0.55 0.07 9.00
CA ARG A 45 1.65 0.97 9.41
C ARG A 45 2.99 0.53 8.84
N GLU A 46 3.29 -0.75 8.87
CA GLU A 46 4.52 -1.30 8.31
C GLU A 46 4.64 -0.96 6.82
N ARG A 47 3.56 -1.11 6.05
CA ARG A 47 3.52 -0.70 4.63
C ARG A 47 3.88 0.77 4.45
N VAL A 48 3.32 1.65 5.30
CA VAL A 48 3.62 3.09 5.26
C VAL A 48 5.09 3.37 5.55
N GLU A 49 5.64 2.78 6.60
CA GLU A 49 7.03 3.02 7.05
C GLU A 49 8.06 2.43 6.09
N LYS A 50 7.80 1.24 5.54
CA LYS A 50 8.76 0.54 4.68
C LYS A 50 8.71 1.00 3.22
N ALA A 51 7.53 1.34 2.70
CA ALA A 51 7.35 1.66 1.28
C ALA A 51 6.82 3.08 1.04
N TYR A 52 5.60 3.40 1.48
CA TYR A 52 4.92 4.62 1.01
C TYR A 52 5.58 5.92 1.46
N SER A 53 6.06 6.01 2.70
CA SER A 53 6.79 7.19 3.20
C SER A 53 8.14 7.36 2.50
N LYS A 54 8.88 6.27 2.30
CA LYS A 54 10.16 6.29 1.57
C LYS A 54 9.98 6.64 0.10
N PHE A 55 8.92 6.13 -0.52
CA PHE A 55 8.50 6.51 -1.86
C PHE A 55 8.22 8.01 -1.90
N TYR A 56 7.39 8.52 -0.98
CA TYR A 56 7.02 9.93 -0.95
C TYR A 56 8.22 10.86 -0.78
N ILE A 57 9.16 10.53 0.12
CA ILE A 57 10.41 11.27 0.30
C ILE A 57 11.23 11.26 -1.01
N SER A 58 11.47 10.08 -1.58
CA SER A 58 12.23 9.93 -2.83
C SER A 58 11.56 10.65 -4.00
N PHE A 59 10.23 10.61 -4.04
CA PHE A 59 9.40 11.27 -5.01
C PHE A 59 9.53 12.80 -4.91
N SER A 60 9.41 13.36 -3.70
CA SER A 60 9.53 14.79 -3.44
C SER A 60 10.92 15.35 -3.74
N PHE A 61 11.99 14.56 -3.54
CA PHE A 61 13.36 15.00 -3.79
C PHE A 61 13.87 14.72 -5.21
N GLY A 62 13.50 13.59 -5.82
CA GLY A 62 14.13 13.10 -7.06
C GLY A 62 13.26 13.18 -8.31
N LEU A 63 11.95 12.94 -8.22
CA LEU A 63 11.06 12.90 -9.39
C LEU A 63 10.56 14.29 -9.80
N VAL A 64 10.50 15.25 -8.87
CA VAL A 64 10.26 16.67 -9.19
C VAL A 64 11.30 17.18 -10.20
N THR A 65 12.56 16.75 -10.08
CA THR A 65 13.64 17.11 -11.01
C THR A 65 13.44 16.48 -12.40
N ILE A 66 12.90 15.25 -12.46
CA ILE A 66 12.58 14.56 -13.72
C ILE A 66 11.39 15.22 -14.43
N MET A 67 10.42 15.76 -13.68
CA MET A 67 9.19 16.32 -14.22
C MET A 67 9.26 17.83 -14.47
N ALA A 68 10.06 18.57 -13.70
CA ALA A 68 10.34 19.99 -13.95
C ALA A 68 11.19 20.21 -15.21
N ASN A 69 12.00 19.23 -15.60
CA ASN A 69 12.89 19.31 -16.75
C ASN A 69 12.23 18.87 -18.07
N GLU A 70 10.91 19.09 -18.24
CA GLU A 70 10.22 18.86 -19.53
C GLU A 70 10.82 19.64 -20.70
N ASN A 71 11.53 20.73 -20.41
CA ASN A 71 12.05 21.67 -21.39
C ASN A 71 13.59 21.70 -21.47
N GLU A 72 14.30 20.92 -20.66
CA GLU A 72 15.77 20.84 -20.72
C GLU A 72 16.21 19.67 -21.59
N ILE A 73 17.13 19.94 -22.53
CA ILE A 73 17.77 18.90 -23.36
C ILE A 73 18.71 18.09 -22.45
N MET A 74 18.16 17.06 -21.82
CA MET A 74 18.92 16.05 -21.07
C MET A 74 19.24 14.87 -21.99
N SER A 75 20.42 14.26 -21.83
CA SER A 75 20.74 13.04 -22.58
C SER A 75 19.82 11.87 -22.19
N ASP A 76 19.46 11.02 -23.15
CA ASP A 76 18.61 9.84 -22.90
C ASP A 76 19.17 8.93 -21.78
N TYR A 77 20.51 8.88 -21.66
CA TYR A 77 21.21 8.10 -20.65
C TYR A 77 21.07 8.68 -19.23
N GLU A 78 21.22 9.99 -19.05
CA GLU A 78 20.98 10.64 -17.76
C GLU A 78 19.51 10.59 -17.36
N PHE A 79 18.61 10.72 -18.34
CA PHE A 79 17.18 10.56 -18.14
C PHE A 79 16.88 9.14 -17.62
N LEU A 80 17.43 8.10 -18.25
CA LEU A 80 17.25 6.70 -17.84
C LEU A 80 17.79 6.41 -16.43
N LYS A 81 18.90 7.02 -16.04
CA LYS A 81 19.52 6.83 -14.71
C LYS A 81 18.56 7.19 -13.57
N ASN A 82 17.71 8.20 -13.78
CA ASN A 82 16.72 8.60 -12.78
C ASN A 82 15.57 7.56 -12.66
N PHE A 83 15.14 6.96 -13.78
CA PHE A 83 14.19 5.85 -13.75
C PHE A 83 14.77 4.57 -13.17
N SER A 84 16.08 4.36 -13.27
CA SER A 84 16.77 3.20 -12.69
C SER A 84 16.60 3.14 -11.17
N GLN A 85 16.79 4.28 -10.48
CA GLN A 85 16.61 4.36 -9.04
C GLN A 85 15.16 4.11 -8.61
N LEU A 86 14.21 4.69 -9.34
CA LEU A 86 12.78 4.46 -9.12
C LEU A 86 12.43 2.98 -9.33
N SER A 87 12.86 2.40 -10.45
CA SER A 87 12.64 1.00 -10.83
C SER A 87 13.15 0.04 -9.75
N LYS A 88 14.39 0.25 -9.30
CA LYS A 88 15.00 -0.55 -8.23
C LYS A 88 14.20 -0.46 -6.92
N PHE A 89 13.88 0.75 -6.47
CA PHE A 89 13.10 0.95 -5.25
C PHE A 89 11.74 0.25 -5.32
N LEU A 90 11.03 0.38 -6.44
CA LEU A 90 9.70 -0.19 -6.63
C LEU A 90 9.71 -1.71 -6.63
N VAL A 91 10.71 -2.33 -7.30
CA VAL A 91 10.87 -3.79 -7.33
C VAL A 91 11.23 -4.34 -5.95
N GLU A 92 12.17 -3.70 -5.25
CA GLU A 92 12.59 -4.13 -3.90
C GLU A 92 11.46 -4.07 -2.87
N ASN A 93 10.47 -3.21 -3.09
CA ASN A 93 9.35 -2.98 -2.17
C ASN A 93 8.00 -3.45 -2.72
N ILE A 94 7.98 -4.22 -3.82
CA ILE A 94 6.76 -4.56 -4.57
C ILE A 94 5.65 -5.16 -3.68
N SER A 95 6.01 -6.02 -2.72
CA SER A 95 5.07 -6.70 -1.82
C SER A 95 4.33 -5.78 -0.85
N TYR A 96 4.81 -4.55 -0.65
CA TYR A 96 4.19 -3.57 0.24
C TYR A 96 3.10 -2.73 -0.44
N PHE A 97 3.04 -2.74 -1.78
CA PHE A 97 2.05 -2.00 -2.56
C PHE A 97 0.75 -2.79 -2.76
N GLU A 98 -0.36 -2.13 -3.08
CA GLU A 98 -1.58 -2.85 -3.45
C GLU A 98 -1.43 -3.52 -4.82
N LYS A 99 -2.24 -4.55 -5.07
CA LYS A 99 -2.19 -5.37 -6.29
C LYS A 99 -2.19 -4.53 -7.57
N ALA A 100 -3.03 -3.48 -7.62
CA ALA A 100 -3.09 -2.59 -8.77
C ALA A 100 -1.77 -1.83 -9.02
N SER A 101 -1.06 -1.40 -7.98
CA SER A 101 0.27 -0.83 -8.15
C SER A 101 1.33 -1.88 -8.47
N GLN A 102 1.24 -3.09 -7.94
CA GLN A 102 2.15 -4.20 -8.31
C GLN A 102 2.11 -4.49 -9.81
N GLU A 103 0.93 -4.53 -10.41
CA GLU A 103 0.75 -4.71 -11.86
C GLU A 103 1.39 -3.56 -12.65
N ARG A 104 1.25 -2.31 -12.18
CA ARG A 104 1.91 -1.14 -12.79
C ARG A 104 3.43 -1.16 -12.61
N ILE A 105 3.93 -1.60 -11.46
CA ILE A 105 5.37 -1.78 -11.19
C ILE A 105 5.97 -2.74 -12.21
N ALA A 106 5.33 -3.90 -12.42
CA ALA A 106 5.79 -4.89 -13.37
C ALA A 106 5.83 -4.32 -14.81
N ALA A 107 4.77 -3.62 -15.22
CA ALA A 107 4.72 -2.98 -16.55
C ALA A 107 5.79 -1.89 -16.72
N PHE A 108 5.98 -1.05 -15.72
CA PHE A 108 7.01 -0.01 -15.71
C PHE A 108 8.42 -0.61 -15.79
N HIS A 109 8.72 -1.61 -14.94
CA HIS A 109 10.02 -2.28 -14.93
C HIS A 109 10.32 -2.97 -16.26
N THR A 110 9.34 -3.66 -16.84
CA THR A 110 9.48 -4.31 -18.16
C THR A 110 9.79 -3.27 -19.24
N ASN A 111 9.05 -2.16 -19.26
CA ASN A 111 9.30 -1.09 -20.22
C ASN A 111 10.68 -0.44 -20.02
N TYR A 112 11.09 -0.21 -18.77
CA TYR A 112 12.43 0.26 -18.42
C TYR A 112 13.52 -0.66 -18.97
N THR A 113 13.40 -1.98 -18.78
CA THR A 113 14.41 -2.93 -19.29
C THR A 113 14.51 -2.95 -20.81
N ILE A 114 13.39 -2.76 -21.52
CA ILE A 114 13.37 -2.66 -22.98
C ILE A 114 14.11 -1.40 -23.44
N VAL A 115 13.82 -0.26 -22.82
CA VAL A 115 14.48 1.02 -23.14
C VAL A 115 15.97 0.94 -22.85
N GLU A 116 16.35 0.38 -21.69
CA GLU A 116 17.76 0.21 -21.31
C GLU A 116 18.53 -0.64 -22.34
N ALA A 117 17.94 -1.74 -22.80
CA ALA A 117 18.54 -2.58 -23.83
C ALA A 117 18.65 -1.86 -25.18
N ALA A 118 17.62 -1.11 -25.58
CA ALA A 118 17.60 -0.38 -26.85
C ALA A 118 18.63 0.76 -26.88
N ILE A 119 18.78 1.52 -25.78
CA ILE A 119 19.84 2.53 -25.65
C ILE A 119 21.23 1.89 -25.75
N LYS A 120 21.48 0.77 -25.05
CA LYS A 120 22.75 0.05 -25.12
C LYS A 120 23.06 -0.48 -26.53
N ALA A 121 22.03 -0.77 -27.32
CA ALA A 121 22.14 -1.19 -28.72
C ALA A 121 22.26 -0.01 -29.71
N ASN A 122 22.27 1.25 -29.23
CA ASN A 122 22.23 2.46 -30.07
C ASN A 122 21.03 2.50 -31.03
N HIS A 123 19.89 1.96 -30.62
CA HIS A 123 18.64 2.07 -31.37
C HIS A 123 17.96 3.41 -31.08
N ASP A 124 17.13 3.87 -32.01
CA ASP A 124 16.19 4.95 -31.74
C ASP A 124 15.16 4.50 -30.69
N VAL A 125 15.00 5.30 -29.63
CA VAL A 125 14.20 4.99 -28.43
C VAL A 125 13.16 6.06 -28.11
N GLU A 126 12.92 7.01 -29.01
CA GLU A 126 12.03 8.14 -28.73
C GLU A 126 10.62 7.68 -28.29
N LYS A 127 10.08 6.67 -28.96
CA LYS A 127 8.74 6.12 -28.68
C LYS A 127 8.71 5.35 -27.35
N GLU A 128 9.76 4.58 -27.09
CA GLU A 128 9.93 3.78 -25.88
C GLU A 128 10.08 4.67 -24.67
N LEU A 129 10.90 5.73 -24.75
CA LEU A 129 11.06 6.75 -23.71
C LEU A 129 9.76 7.48 -23.38
N LYS A 130 8.99 7.86 -24.41
CA LYS A 130 7.66 8.46 -24.22
C LYS A 130 6.70 7.52 -23.49
N THR A 131 6.79 6.22 -23.79
CA THR A 131 5.97 5.19 -23.13
C THR A 131 6.43 4.98 -21.68
N LEU A 132 7.73 4.91 -21.44
CA LEU A 132 8.33 4.78 -20.11
C LEU A 132 7.87 5.92 -19.19
N ARG A 133 7.92 7.15 -19.72
CA ARG A 133 7.48 8.34 -19.00
C ARG A 133 6.00 8.28 -18.62
N LYS A 134 5.13 7.91 -19.57
CA LYS A 134 3.69 7.75 -19.28
C LYS A 134 3.46 6.71 -18.20
N ASN A 135 4.15 5.57 -18.28
CA ASN A 135 4.05 4.51 -17.28
C ASN A 135 4.54 4.98 -15.90
N ALA A 136 5.62 5.77 -15.86
CA ALA A 136 6.17 6.34 -14.64
C ALA A 136 5.23 7.36 -13.97
N ILE A 137 4.53 8.18 -14.74
CA ILE A 137 3.51 9.08 -14.20
C ILE A 137 2.33 8.27 -13.65
N ALA A 138 1.85 7.28 -14.42
CA ALA A 138 0.71 6.46 -14.04
C ALA A 138 0.96 5.68 -12.73
N ILE A 139 2.15 5.11 -12.57
CA ILE A 139 2.52 4.39 -11.35
C ILE A 139 2.69 5.32 -10.16
N CYS A 140 3.33 6.48 -10.32
CA CYS A 140 3.49 7.44 -9.23
C CYS A 140 2.14 7.96 -8.75
N ASN A 141 1.23 8.30 -9.67
CA ASN A 141 -0.14 8.69 -9.34
C ASN A 141 -0.91 7.55 -8.63
N GLY A 142 -0.76 6.30 -9.09
CA GLY A 142 -1.35 5.15 -8.42
C GLY A 142 -0.88 4.98 -6.97
N ILE A 143 0.43 5.08 -6.74
CA ILE A 143 1.03 4.95 -5.41
C ILE A 143 0.62 6.12 -4.49
N LEU A 144 0.52 7.35 -5.00
CA LEU A 144 0.05 8.50 -4.21
C LEU A 144 -1.41 8.32 -3.76
N ILE A 145 -2.27 7.80 -4.65
CA ILE A 145 -3.67 7.50 -4.31
C ILE A 145 -3.74 6.43 -3.21
N GLU A 146 -2.99 5.34 -3.37
CA GLU A 146 -2.90 4.28 -2.35
C GLU A 146 -2.39 4.81 -1.01
N TYR A 147 -1.35 5.66 -1.03
CA TYR A 147 -0.78 6.22 0.18
C TYR A 147 -1.80 7.06 0.95
N ARG A 148 -2.55 7.92 0.25
CA ARG A 148 -3.62 8.72 0.87
C ARG A 148 -4.70 7.83 1.48
N HIS A 149 -5.09 6.77 0.77
CA HIS A 149 -6.07 5.82 1.27
C HIS A 149 -5.58 5.10 2.55
N LEU A 150 -4.31 4.73 2.61
CA LEU A 150 -3.67 4.17 3.80
C LEU A 150 -3.62 5.16 4.96
N CYS A 151 -3.21 6.41 4.72
CA CYS A 151 -3.21 7.45 5.75
C CYS A 151 -4.61 7.66 6.33
N SER A 152 -5.64 7.72 5.47
CA SER A 152 -7.04 7.83 5.90
C SER A 152 -7.47 6.66 6.78
N LYS A 153 -7.20 5.41 6.37
CA LYS A 153 -7.47 4.20 7.17
C LYS A 153 -6.79 4.23 8.54
N LEU A 154 -5.56 4.75 8.60
CA LEU A 154 -4.75 4.80 9.81
C LEU A 154 -5.03 6.02 10.71
N LYS A 155 -5.81 7.00 10.21
CA LYS A 155 -5.98 8.34 10.79
C LYS A 155 -4.66 9.10 10.93
N MET A 156 -3.83 9.03 9.89
CA MET A 156 -2.57 9.77 9.76
C MET A 156 -2.75 10.96 8.83
N PRO A 157 -1.89 11.99 8.92
CA PRO A 157 -1.87 13.09 7.95
C PRO A 157 -1.69 12.56 6.52
N GLU A 158 -2.46 13.09 5.57
CA GLU A 158 -2.29 12.78 4.15
C GLU A 158 -1.05 13.49 3.58
N PRO A 159 -0.36 12.90 2.59
CA PRO A 159 0.68 13.60 1.84
C PRO A 159 0.14 14.87 1.16
N ALA A 160 0.95 15.93 1.13
CA ALA A 160 0.56 17.22 0.55
C ALA A 160 0.38 17.16 -0.98
N ILE A 161 1.21 16.35 -1.65
CA ILE A 161 1.11 16.11 -3.10
C ILE A 161 0.09 15.00 -3.33
N ARG A 162 -0.95 15.30 -4.11
CA ARG A 162 -2.09 14.40 -4.34
C ARG A 162 -2.03 13.67 -5.67
N ASN A 163 -1.42 14.31 -6.67
CA ASN A 163 -1.25 13.82 -8.02
C ASN A 163 -0.13 14.60 -8.72
N ILE A 164 0.21 14.10 -9.89
CA ILE A 164 1.23 14.53 -10.83
C ILE A 164 0.53 14.82 -12.15
#